data_AF-A0A1G7UJ71-F1
#
_entry.id   AF-A0A1G7UJ71-F1
#
_cell.length_a   1.000
_cell.length_b   1.000
_cell.length_c   1.000
_cell.angle_alpha   90.00
_cell.angle_beta   90.00
_cell.angle_gamma   90.00
#
_symmetry.space_group_name_H-M   'P 1'
#
loop_
_entity.id
_entity.type
_entity.pdbx_description
1 polymer ?
#
loop_
_entity_poly.entity_id
_entity_poly.type
_entity_poly.pdbx_seq_one_letter_code
_entity_poly.pdbx_strand_id
1 'polypeptide(L)'
;MTKRWRTLTPTVLVLASLLTPATPAAEAGRAVWFTSWAQSQQNLGPAVRDQSLRMITHLSQGGSAVRVRVQNTFGTRPLTLDHTTVGLSSGGAEVSDVRDLTFGGRRAVTLQPGASTWSDQVPLRTTAGTDLAVSMYVAGEAVPGRHDTAFRDNYLTPAGTGDHTAAQAEPYSQKTQSTYVVTAVDVFNPRLKGVIVPFGSSVVDGIGSTNCGPGCTEIGTNKRWTDFLARRLAAELPAHAQLAVANAGINGTTSAVCPGNAPGISGLDAVSRLERDVLDLHGVTDVIYYYGTNDLANGCSGADIIASYRTVFDRLRTAGVAVHVTPITPRPGYSDQNNVDRHAVNSFVRRGSDCSGTCESLTDFDQVLADPTKPNSIHPPYDTGDGVHANIAGQQAIAGYIDLKAFR
;
A
#
# COMPACT_ATOMS: atom_id res chain seq x y z
N MET A 1 39.51 -56.13 -67.07
CA MET A 1 39.12 -54.71 -66.85
C MET A 1 37.72 -54.66 -66.27
N THR A 2 37.49 -53.73 -65.35
CA THR A 2 36.22 -53.41 -64.63
C THR A 2 35.75 -54.39 -63.55
N LYS A 3 36.22 -54.16 -62.30
CA LYS A 3 35.51 -54.58 -61.08
C LYS A 3 35.11 -53.32 -60.31
N ARG A 4 33.81 -53.05 -60.29
CA ARG A 4 33.16 -51.95 -59.56
C ARG A 4 33.34 -52.15 -58.05
N TRP A 5 33.94 -51.19 -57.38
CA TRP A 5 33.97 -51.14 -55.92
C TRP A 5 32.71 -50.42 -55.43
N ARG A 6 31.91 -51.13 -54.63
CA ARG A 6 30.76 -50.56 -53.92
C ARG A 6 31.30 -49.83 -52.69
N THR A 7 31.16 -48.51 -52.66
CA THR A 7 31.38 -47.69 -51.47
C THR A 7 30.20 -47.91 -50.51
N LEU A 8 30.50 -48.50 -49.35
CA LEU A 8 29.60 -48.56 -48.20
C LEU A 8 29.74 -47.23 -47.44
N THR A 9 28.71 -46.39 -47.49
CA THR A 9 28.59 -45.21 -46.62
C THR A 9 28.14 -45.66 -45.24
N PRO A 10 28.86 -45.33 -44.15
CA PRO A 10 28.41 -45.66 -42.80
C PRO A 10 27.26 -44.73 -42.42
N THR A 11 26.09 -45.30 -42.13
CA THR A 11 24.96 -44.58 -41.55
C THR A 11 25.30 -44.31 -40.07
N VAL A 12 25.69 -43.08 -39.75
CA VAL A 12 25.85 -42.63 -38.37
C VAL A 12 24.46 -42.46 -37.77
N LEU A 13 24.07 -43.38 -36.89
CA LEU A 13 22.87 -43.26 -36.07
C LEU A 13 23.15 -42.24 -34.96
N VAL A 14 22.66 -41.01 -35.11
CA VAL A 14 22.66 -40.03 -34.02
C VAL A 14 21.55 -40.42 -33.05
N LEU A 15 21.89 -41.05 -31.92
CA LEU A 15 20.97 -41.13 -30.78
C LEU A 15 20.80 -39.71 -30.21
N ALA A 16 19.68 -39.08 -30.52
CA ALA A 16 19.23 -37.90 -29.80
C ALA A 16 18.81 -38.34 -28.39
N SER A 17 19.71 -38.22 -27.43
CA SER A 17 19.38 -38.31 -26.00
C SER A 17 18.45 -37.15 -25.65
N LEU A 18 17.15 -37.43 -25.58
CA LEU A 18 16.13 -36.54 -25.03
C LEU A 18 16.45 -36.31 -23.55
N LEU A 19 17.19 -35.24 -23.25
CA LEU A 19 17.30 -34.69 -21.91
C LEU A 19 15.92 -34.12 -21.55
N THR A 20 15.12 -34.91 -20.84
CA THR A 20 13.95 -34.38 -20.13
C THR A 20 14.46 -33.38 -19.08
N PRO A 21 14.05 -32.11 -19.10
CA PRO A 21 14.40 -31.20 -18.04
C PRO A 21 13.79 -31.75 -16.74
N ALA A 22 14.64 -32.06 -15.76
CA ALA A 22 14.19 -32.37 -14.42
C ALA A 22 13.52 -31.09 -13.89
N THR A 23 12.19 -31.11 -13.79
CA THR A 23 11.43 -30.13 -13.02
C THR A 23 11.97 -30.17 -11.58
N PRO A 24 12.49 -29.06 -11.02
CA PRO A 24 12.80 -29.02 -9.61
C PRO A 24 11.51 -29.32 -8.85
N ALA A 25 11.55 -30.34 -8.00
CA ALA A 25 10.47 -30.67 -7.09
C ALA A 25 10.16 -29.42 -6.25
N ALA A 26 9.00 -28.82 -6.51
CA ALA A 26 8.47 -27.73 -5.72
C ALA A 26 7.96 -28.29 -4.39
N GLU A 27 8.82 -28.30 -3.38
CA GLU A 27 8.40 -28.17 -1.99
C GLU A 27 9.52 -27.55 -1.14
N ALA A 28 9.98 -26.38 -1.56
CA ALA A 28 10.58 -25.43 -0.64
C ALA A 28 9.43 -24.85 0.19
N GLY A 29 9.40 -25.16 1.49
CA GLY A 29 8.43 -24.59 2.43
C GLY A 29 8.32 -23.08 2.21
N ARG A 30 7.10 -22.61 1.89
CA ARG A 30 6.79 -21.19 1.62
C ARG A 30 7.44 -20.33 2.70
N ALA A 31 8.48 -19.57 2.36
CA ALA A 31 8.96 -18.50 3.21
C ALA A 31 7.83 -17.47 3.30
N VAL A 32 7.10 -17.45 4.43
CA VAL A 32 5.85 -16.69 4.53
C VAL A 32 6.16 -15.24 4.92
N TRP A 33 6.36 -14.42 3.89
CA TRP A 33 6.41 -12.97 4.00
C TRP A 33 4.99 -12.40 3.93
N PHE A 34 4.71 -11.42 4.78
CA PHE A 34 3.46 -10.66 4.77
C PHE A 34 3.78 -9.18 4.79
N THR A 35 3.11 -8.41 3.93
CA THR A 35 3.23 -6.95 3.94
C THR A 35 2.57 -6.39 5.20
N SER A 36 3.39 -5.87 6.10
CA SER A 36 2.96 -5.33 7.40
C SER A 36 2.72 -3.83 7.36
N TRP A 37 3.29 -3.15 6.38
CA TRP A 37 3.07 -1.74 6.13
C TRP A 37 3.19 -1.47 4.64
N ALA A 38 2.36 -0.57 4.13
CA ALA A 38 2.48 -0.04 2.78
C ALA A 38 2.05 1.43 2.76
N GLN A 39 2.54 2.14 1.74
CA GLN A 39 2.08 3.46 1.38
C GLN A 39 2.29 3.70 -0.12
N SER A 40 1.19 3.82 -0.86
CA SER A 40 1.18 3.96 -2.31
C SER A 40 1.74 5.30 -2.76
N GLN A 41 2.64 5.31 -3.73
CA GLN A 41 3.22 6.54 -4.29
C GLN A 41 2.24 7.18 -5.28
N GLN A 42 2.29 8.52 -5.42
CA GLN A 42 1.32 9.27 -6.22
C GLN A 42 1.93 10.29 -7.18
N ASN A 43 3.11 10.82 -6.91
CA ASN A 43 3.76 11.79 -7.80
C ASN A 43 5.27 11.88 -7.52
N LEU A 44 5.95 12.86 -8.12
CA LEU A 44 7.35 13.18 -7.86
C LEU A 44 7.49 14.15 -6.67
N GLY A 45 8.51 13.92 -5.85
CA GLY A 45 8.93 14.83 -4.78
C GLY A 45 9.90 15.91 -5.25
N PRO A 46 10.45 16.71 -4.31
CA PRO A 46 11.52 17.64 -4.61
C PRO A 46 12.81 16.89 -4.98
N ALA A 47 13.70 17.56 -5.73
CA ALA A 47 15.01 17.01 -6.04
C ALA A 47 15.83 16.76 -4.76
N VAL A 48 16.56 15.66 -4.75
CA VAL A 48 17.50 15.26 -3.71
C VAL A 48 18.88 15.12 -4.34
N ARG A 49 19.95 15.52 -3.63
CA ARG A 49 21.31 15.42 -4.17
C ARG A 49 22.31 15.00 -3.11
N ASP A 50 22.95 13.85 -3.33
CA ASP A 50 24.00 13.31 -2.47
C ASP A 50 23.62 13.42 -0.99
N GLN A 51 22.45 12.89 -0.63
CA GLN A 51 21.85 13.10 0.69
C GLN A 51 21.12 11.85 1.18
N SER A 52 21.01 11.75 2.50
CA SER A 52 20.34 10.62 3.16
C SER A 52 18.91 10.97 3.54
N LEU A 53 18.01 10.02 3.33
CA LEU A 53 16.58 10.11 3.58
C LEU A 53 16.21 9.03 4.61
N ARG A 54 15.42 9.36 5.63
CA ARG A 54 14.96 8.42 6.67
C ARG A 54 13.44 8.42 6.75
N MET A 55 12.84 7.33 6.27
CA MET A 55 11.40 7.14 6.25
C MET A 55 10.99 6.26 7.43
N ILE A 56 10.08 6.75 8.28
CA ILE A 56 9.54 6.01 9.40
C ILE A 56 8.28 5.27 8.95
N THR A 57 8.22 3.97 9.23
CA THR A 57 7.11 3.08 8.83
C THR A 57 6.53 2.40 10.07
N HIS A 58 5.21 2.41 10.23
CA HIS A 58 4.54 1.82 11.40
C HIS A 58 3.94 0.48 11.06
N LEU A 59 4.57 -0.58 11.56
CA LEU A 59 4.18 -1.94 11.23
C LEU A 59 2.85 -2.29 11.89
N SER A 60 1.90 -2.80 11.11
CA SER A 60 0.67 -3.38 11.67
C SER A 60 0.96 -4.67 12.45
N GLN A 61 1.96 -5.44 12.01
CA GLN A 61 2.40 -6.71 12.61
C GLN A 61 3.92 -6.85 12.63
N GLY A 62 4.43 -7.59 13.62
CA GLY A 62 5.86 -7.89 13.74
C GLY A 62 6.28 -9.20 13.09
N GLY A 63 7.59 -9.45 13.09
CA GLY A 63 8.20 -10.71 12.64
C GLY A 63 9.62 -10.89 13.15
N SER A 64 10.28 -11.95 12.71
CA SER A 64 11.69 -12.23 13.06
C SER A 64 12.70 -11.64 12.09
N ALA A 65 12.24 -11.20 10.92
CA ALA A 65 13.04 -10.56 9.88
C ALA A 65 12.17 -9.59 9.09
N VAL A 66 12.81 -8.64 8.42
CA VAL A 66 12.15 -7.65 7.57
C VAL A 66 12.79 -7.58 6.19
N ARG A 67 12.04 -7.08 5.21
CA ARG A 67 12.56 -6.62 3.92
C ARG A 67 11.72 -5.45 3.41
N VAL A 68 12.30 -4.62 2.57
CA VAL A 68 11.69 -3.34 2.17
C VAL A 68 11.53 -3.26 0.66
N ARG A 69 10.38 -2.78 0.19
CA ARG A 69 10.15 -2.45 -1.22
C ARG A 69 10.46 -0.99 -1.50
N VAL A 70 11.38 -0.77 -2.43
CA VAL A 70 11.73 0.55 -2.96
C VAL A 70 11.25 0.67 -4.41
N GLN A 71 10.78 1.87 -4.79
CA GLN A 71 10.21 2.11 -6.10
C GLN A 71 10.70 3.42 -6.72
N ASN A 72 10.79 3.43 -8.05
CA ASN A 72 10.99 4.60 -8.89
C ASN A 72 9.83 4.75 -9.91
N THR A 73 8.61 4.43 -9.46
CA THR A 73 7.40 4.34 -10.30
C THR A 73 7.13 5.58 -11.13
N PHE A 74 7.26 6.76 -10.53
CA PHE A 74 7.01 8.06 -11.19
C PHE A 74 8.29 8.75 -11.68
N GLY A 75 9.46 8.15 -11.39
CA GLY A 75 10.74 8.70 -11.79
C GLY A 75 10.88 8.78 -13.30
N THR A 76 11.51 9.85 -13.77
CA THR A 76 11.84 10.04 -15.19
C THR A 76 13.33 9.79 -15.49
N ARG A 77 14.13 9.54 -14.45
CA ARG A 77 15.56 9.24 -14.50
C ARG A 77 15.88 8.05 -13.58
N PRO A 78 17.01 7.34 -13.79
CA PRO A 78 17.46 6.32 -12.86
C PRO A 78 17.66 6.89 -11.44
N LEU A 79 17.24 6.15 -10.43
CA LEU A 79 17.41 6.47 -9.01
C LEU A 79 18.40 5.47 -8.39
N THR A 80 19.56 5.94 -7.94
CA THR A 80 20.57 5.09 -7.28
C THR A 80 20.49 5.25 -5.76
N LEU A 81 20.27 4.13 -5.08
CA LEU A 81 20.42 3.99 -3.64
C LEU A 81 21.75 3.29 -3.39
N ASP A 82 22.78 4.03 -2.98
CA ASP A 82 24.14 3.48 -2.81
C ASP A 82 24.29 2.70 -1.51
N HIS A 83 23.48 3.08 -0.51
CA HIS A 83 23.41 2.41 0.77
C HIS A 83 22.00 2.55 1.34
N THR A 84 21.48 1.47 1.92
CA THR A 84 20.21 1.48 2.66
C THR A 84 20.37 0.71 3.95
N THR A 85 19.80 1.22 5.04
CA THR A 85 19.73 0.57 6.34
C THR A 85 18.30 0.53 6.86
N VAL A 86 18.05 -0.36 7.80
CA VAL A 86 16.83 -0.40 8.60
C VAL A 86 17.18 -0.48 10.09
N GLY A 87 16.36 0.13 10.94
CA GLY A 87 16.49 -0.02 12.39
C GLY A 87 15.18 0.33 13.11
N LEU A 88 15.16 0.15 14.42
CA LEU A 88 14.02 0.46 15.27
C LEU A 88 13.99 1.96 15.57
N SER A 89 12.90 2.64 15.24
CA SER A 89 12.72 4.06 15.58
C SER A 89 12.23 4.20 17.02
N SER A 90 12.87 5.09 17.79
CA SER A 90 12.46 5.46 19.16
C SER A 90 11.70 6.79 19.22
N GLY A 91 11.42 7.39 18.06
CA GLY A 91 10.80 8.72 17.94
C GLY A 91 11.78 9.77 17.43
N GLY A 92 11.25 10.83 16.81
CA GLY A 92 12.11 11.77 16.11
C GLY A 92 12.90 11.09 14.98
N ALA A 93 14.10 11.60 14.71
CA ALA A 93 15.03 10.95 13.80
C ALA A 93 15.79 9.78 14.46
N GLU A 94 15.58 9.47 15.74
CA GLU A 94 16.38 8.48 16.45
C GLU A 94 16.13 7.05 15.95
N VAL A 95 17.21 6.30 15.80
CA VAL A 95 17.20 4.89 15.41
C VAL A 95 18.18 4.07 16.25
N SER A 96 17.77 2.85 16.56
CA SER A 96 18.57 1.82 17.23
C SER A 96 18.55 0.52 16.42
N ASP A 97 19.44 -0.41 16.78
CA ASP A 97 19.57 -1.72 16.14
C ASP A 97 19.69 -1.67 14.60
N VAL A 98 20.49 -0.71 14.11
CA VAL A 98 20.68 -0.47 12.67
C VAL A 98 21.31 -1.70 12.01
N ARG A 99 20.77 -2.05 10.84
CA ARG A 99 21.23 -3.14 9.98
C ARG A 99 21.30 -2.67 8.53
N ASP A 100 22.32 -3.11 7.82
CA ASP A 100 22.42 -2.89 6.38
C ASP A 100 21.35 -3.72 5.64
N LEU A 101 20.74 -3.08 4.64
CA LEU A 101 19.95 -3.77 3.63
C LEU A 101 20.81 -3.98 2.38
N THR A 102 20.56 -5.11 1.72
CA THR A 102 21.18 -5.44 0.43
C THR A 102 20.08 -5.75 -0.58
N PHE A 103 20.43 -5.72 -1.86
CA PHE A 103 19.54 -6.00 -2.98
C PHE A 103 20.23 -7.01 -3.91
N GLY A 104 19.84 -8.28 -3.85
CA GLY A 104 20.52 -9.35 -4.57
C GLY A 104 21.99 -9.52 -4.13
N GLY A 105 22.24 -9.37 -2.83
CA GLY A 105 23.56 -9.45 -2.19
C GLY A 105 24.42 -8.18 -2.34
N ARG A 106 23.90 -7.12 -2.97
CA ARG A 106 24.64 -5.86 -3.20
C ARG A 106 24.14 -4.76 -2.29
N ARG A 107 25.06 -3.94 -1.77
CA ARG A 107 24.71 -2.77 -0.94
C ARG A 107 24.02 -1.66 -1.73
N ALA A 108 24.36 -1.52 -3.00
CA ALA A 108 23.81 -0.50 -3.90
C ALA A 108 22.82 -1.09 -4.91
N VAL A 109 21.81 -0.29 -5.27
CA VAL A 109 20.83 -0.61 -6.32
C VAL A 109 20.48 0.64 -7.13
N THR A 110 20.32 0.48 -8.45
CA THR A 110 19.82 1.53 -9.34
C THR A 110 18.47 1.12 -9.92
N LEU A 111 17.43 1.88 -9.59
CA LEU A 111 16.06 1.72 -10.08
C LEU A 111 15.88 2.53 -11.37
N GLN A 112 15.62 1.86 -12.48
CA GLN A 112 15.20 2.54 -13.71
C GLN A 112 13.83 3.20 -13.54
N PRO A 113 13.45 4.19 -14.37
CA PRO A 113 12.08 4.70 -14.43
C PRO A 113 11.04 3.57 -14.45
N GLY A 114 10.03 3.66 -13.56
CA GLY A 114 8.97 2.64 -13.44
C GLY A 114 9.37 1.36 -12.68
N ALA A 115 10.64 1.19 -12.33
CA ALA A 115 11.11 -0.03 -11.68
C ALA A 115 10.84 -0.07 -10.17
N SER A 116 10.78 -1.28 -9.64
CA SER A 116 10.75 -1.56 -8.20
C SER A 116 11.64 -2.75 -7.86
N THR A 117 12.07 -2.84 -6.60
CA THR A 117 12.70 -4.06 -6.09
C THR A 117 12.44 -4.22 -4.60
N TRP A 118 12.56 -5.45 -4.13
CA TRP A 118 12.62 -5.78 -2.70
C TRP A 118 14.08 -5.91 -2.27
N SER A 119 14.39 -5.48 -1.05
CA SER A 119 15.65 -5.83 -0.41
C SER A 119 15.71 -7.32 -0.11
N ASP A 120 16.93 -7.83 0.07
CA ASP A 120 17.16 -9.10 0.73
C ASP A 120 16.65 -9.04 2.18
N GLN A 121 16.46 -10.21 2.78
CA GLN A 121 15.99 -10.32 4.17
C GLN A 121 17.07 -9.86 5.15
N VAL A 122 16.64 -9.19 6.22
CA VAL A 122 17.52 -8.90 7.35
C VAL A 122 16.90 -9.37 8.66
N PRO A 123 17.62 -10.14 9.49
CA PRO A 123 17.16 -10.48 10.83
C PRO A 123 17.03 -9.21 11.70
N LEU A 124 15.79 -8.86 12.00
CA LEU A 124 15.43 -7.76 12.89
C LEU A 124 14.09 -8.15 13.52
N ARG A 125 14.07 -8.32 14.84
CA ARG A 125 12.85 -8.70 15.55
C ARG A 125 11.98 -7.47 15.76
N THR A 126 10.73 -7.58 15.32
CA THR A 126 9.72 -6.54 15.48
C THR A 126 8.45 -7.12 16.11
N THR A 127 7.61 -6.24 16.63
CA THR A 127 6.29 -6.57 17.18
C THR A 127 5.21 -5.72 16.49
N ALA A 128 3.94 -6.04 16.70
CA ALA A 128 2.84 -5.20 16.20
C ALA A 128 3.00 -3.76 16.73
N GLY A 129 2.84 -2.76 15.87
CA GLY A 129 3.00 -1.35 16.19
C GLY A 129 4.45 -0.86 16.27
N THR A 130 5.45 -1.69 15.94
CA THR A 130 6.85 -1.23 15.88
C THR A 130 7.02 -0.19 14.78
N ASP A 131 7.65 0.95 15.12
CA ASP A 131 8.11 1.91 14.12
C ASP A 131 9.52 1.51 13.63
N LEU A 132 9.67 1.37 12.31
CA LEU A 132 10.94 1.13 11.65
C LEU A 132 11.41 2.37 10.91
N ALA A 133 12.68 2.73 11.08
CA ALA A 133 13.35 3.73 10.27
C ALA A 133 14.09 3.05 9.10
N VAL A 134 13.66 3.33 7.88
CA VAL A 134 14.38 2.95 6.66
C VAL A 134 15.20 4.15 6.20
N SER A 135 16.53 4.05 6.28
CA SER A 135 17.42 5.13 5.87
C SER A 135 18.08 4.78 4.54
N MET A 136 18.01 5.67 3.55
CA MET A 136 18.56 5.47 2.20
C MET A 136 19.48 6.63 1.85
N TYR A 137 20.65 6.34 1.29
CA TYR A 137 21.53 7.33 0.69
C TYR A 137 21.28 7.38 -0.82
N VAL A 138 20.81 8.52 -1.31
CA VAL A 138 20.64 8.77 -2.74
C VAL A 138 21.92 9.38 -3.29
N ALA A 139 22.63 8.62 -4.14
CA ALA A 139 23.85 9.07 -4.80
C ALA A 139 23.53 9.88 -6.06
N GLY A 140 24.24 11.00 -6.23
CA GLY A 140 23.99 11.96 -7.29
C GLY A 140 22.68 12.72 -7.09
N GLU A 141 22.18 13.31 -8.17
CA GLU A 141 20.91 14.03 -8.18
C GLU A 141 19.77 13.15 -8.71
N ALA A 142 18.67 13.09 -7.97
CA ALA A 142 17.45 12.40 -8.40
C ALA A 142 16.20 13.19 -7.98
N VAL A 143 15.07 12.89 -8.63
CA VAL A 143 13.74 13.35 -8.22
C VAL A 143 12.95 12.09 -7.86
N PRO A 144 12.87 11.71 -6.57
CA PRO A 144 12.25 10.46 -6.17
C PRO A 144 10.72 10.55 -6.30
N GLY A 145 10.08 9.40 -6.47
CA GLY A 145 8.65 9.29 -6.20
C GLY A 145 8.34 9.65 -4.75
N ARG A 146 7.15 10.19 -4.51
CA ARG A 146 6.60 10.38 -3.16
C ARG A 146 5.15 9.94 -3.03
N HIS A 147 4.79 9.67 -1.78
CA HIS A 147 3.44 9.82 -1.27
C HIS A 147 3.36 11.13 -0.47
N ASP A 148 2.30 11.93 -0.66
CA ASP A 148 2.27 13.31 -0.15
C ASP A 148 2.03 13.40 1.37
N THR A 149 1.18 12.53 1.92
CA THR A 149 0.68 12.60 3.30
C THR A 149 1.07 11.41 4.16
N ALA A 150 2.27 11.45 4.74
CA ALA A 150 2.75 10.46 5.70
C ALA A 150 2.04 10.55 7.06
N PHE A 151 1.38 11.68 7.38
CA PHE A 151 0.77 11.95 8.70
C PHE A 151 1.73 11.76 9.89
N ARG A 152 3.04 11.81 9.61
CA ARG A 152 4.15 11.76 10.54
C ARG A 152 5.34 12.52 9.95
N ASP A 153 6.31 12.82 10.78
CA ASP A 153 7.58 13.35 10.32
C ASP A 153 8.46 12.21 9.78
N ASN A 154 9.04 12.44 8.61
CA ASN A 154 10.19 11.74 8.04
C ASN A 154 11.35 12.73 7.95
N TYR A 155 12.57 12.22 7.77
CA TYR A 155 13.77 13.04 7.96
C TYR A 155 14.73 13.00 6.79
N LEU A 156 15.43 14.10 6.58
CA LEU A 156 16.48 14.23 5.56
C LEU A 156 17.71 14.89 6.18
N THR A 157 18.89 14.50 5.68
CA THR A 157 20.10 15.28 5.88
C THR A 157 20.16 16.44 4.88
N PRO A 158 20.93 17.51 5.16
CA PRO A 158 21.15 18.56 4.18
C PRO A 158 21.74 18.02 2.87
N ALA A 159 21.39 18.63 1.74
CA ALA A 159 21.89 18.23 0.43
C ALA A 159 23.43 18.25 0.36
N GLY A 160 24.05 17.25 -0.26
CA GLY A 160 25.50 17.17 -0.42
C GLY A 160 26.27 16.66 0.80
N THR A 161 25.58 16.17 1.84
CA THR A 161 26.22 15.66 3.07
C THR A 161 26.70 14.21 2.96
N GLY A 162 26.21 13.46 1.96
CA GLY A 162 26.63 12.09 1.72
C GLY A 162 25.84 11.05 2.51
N ASP A 163 26.47 9.89 2.73
CA ASP A 163 25.89 8.73 3.38
C ASP A 163 25.91 8.86 4.91
N HIS A 164 24.72 9.00 5.48
CA HIS A 164 24.45 9.03 6.92
C HIS A 164 23.39 7.99 7.32
N THR A 165 23.18 6.96 6.49
CA THR A 165 22.15 5.94 6.73
C THR A 165 22.39 5.16 8.04
N ALA A 166 23.64 4.98 8.45
CA ALA A 166 24.01 4.32 9.70
C ALA A 166 23.97 5.24 10.93
N ALA A 167 23.75 6.55 10.76
CA ALA A 167 23.80 7.50 11.87
C ALA A 167 22.56 7.37 12.77
N GLN A 168 22.74 7.46 14.09
CA GLN A 168 21.63 7.22 15.03
C GLN A 168 20.56 8.32 15.01
N ALA A 169 20.92 9.59 14.83
CA ALA A 169 19.94 10.69 14.80
C ALA A 169 20.45 11.86 13.94
N GLU A 170 21.55 12.50 14.31
CA GLU A 170 22.18 13.54 13.49
C GLU A 170 22.87 12.93 12.25
N PRO A 171 22.94 13.61 11.10
CA PRO A 171 22.56 15.00 10.84
C PRO A 171 21.15 15.16 10.22
N TYR A 172 20.19 14.29 10.55
CA TYR A 172 18.82 14.33 10.03
C TYR A 172 18.00 15.49 10.62
N SER A 173 18.33 16.71 10.19
CA SER A 173 17.79 17.97 10.69
C SER A 173 16.57 18.49 9.92
N GLN A 174 16.35 18.01 8.70
CA GLN A 174 15.21 18.42 7.87
C GLN A 174 14.05 17.46 8.07
N LYS A 175 12.83 18.01 8.18
CA LYS A 175 11.59 17.26 8.29
C LYS A 175 10.78 17.33 7.00
N THR A 176 10.13 16.23 6.65
CA THR A 176 9.11 16.17 5.61
C THR A 176 7.94 15.33 6.08
N GLN A 177 6.73 15.67 5.65
CA GLN A 177 5.55 14.84 5.90
C GLN A 177 5.19 14.00 4.67
N SER A 178 6.09 13.87 3.70
CA SER A 178 5.96 12.95 2.57
C SER A 178 6.79 11.68 2.80
N THR A 179 6.41 10.57 2.17
CA THR A 179 7.19 9.32 2.18
C THR A 179 7.84 9.13 0.81
N TYR A 180 9.17 9.09 0.77
CA TYR A 180 9.95 8.95 -0.46
C TYR A 180 10.44 7.53 -0.65
N VAL A 181 10.40 7.03 -1.89
CA VAL A 181 11.03 5.79 -2.38
C VAL A 181 10.52 4.48 -1.76
N VAL A 182 10.38 4.41 -0.43
CA VAL A 182 9.88 3.26 0.33
C VAL A 182 8.37 3.16 0.17
N THR A 183 7.89 1.97 -0.17
CA THR A 183 6.46 1.75 -0.50
C THR A 183 5.81 0.59 0.23
N ALA A 184 6.61 -0.36 0.73
CA ALA A 184 6.12 -1.47 1.54
C ALA A 184 7.24 -2.04 2.43
N VAL A 185 6.83 -2.63 3.55
CA VAL A 185 7.69 -3.43 4.42
C VAL A 185 7.02 -4.77 4.65
N ASP A 186 7.72 -5.84 4.32
CA ASP A 186 7.31 -7.19 4.68
C ASP A 186 7.97 -7.62 5.98
N VAL A 187 7.25 -8.41 6.75
CA VAL A 187 7.77 -9.14 7.91
C VAL A 187 7.73 -10.64 7.66
N PHE A 188 8.76 -11.33 8.13
CA PHE A 188 8.76 -12.79 8.18
C PHE A 188 8.04 -13.22 9.46
N ASN A 189 6.82 -13.72 9.31
CA ASN A 189 6.01 -14.17 10.44
C ASN A 189 5.10 -15.33 10.02
N PRO A 190 5.48 -16.59 10.26
CA PRO A 190 4.72 -17.77 9.83
C PRO A 190 3.38 -17.95 10.57
N ARG A 191 3.08 -17.11 11.58
CA ARG A 191 1.81 -17.17 12.31
C ARG A 191 0.72 -16.29 11.70
N LEU A 192 1.08 -15.34 10.84
CA LEU A 192 0.08 -14.52 10.15
C LEU A 192 -0.69 -15.37 9.14
N LYS A 193 -1.96 -15.04 8.95
CA LYS A 193 -2.86 -15.72 8.01
C LYS A 193 -3.07 -14.97 6.70
N GLY A 194 -2.86 -13.67 6.73
CA GLY A 194 -3.11 -12.81 5.59
C GLY A 194 -2.78 -11.35 5.85
N VAL A 195 -2.93 -10.57 4.80
CA VAL A 195 -2.87 -9.10 4.79
C VAL A 195 -4.21 -8.58 4.29
N ILE A 196 -4.79 -7.68 5.08
CA ILE A 196 -5.91 -6.86 4.69
C ILE A 196 -5.35 -5.60 4.04
N VAL A 197 -5.79 -5.29 2.83
CA VAL A 197 -5.38 -4.07 2.10
C VAL A 197 -6.57 -3.11 1.99
N PRO A 198 -6.66 -2.10 2.86
CA PRO A 198 -7.50 -0.94 2.61
C PRO A 198 -7.06 -0.24 1.32
N PHE A 199 -7.94 -0.21 0.31
CA PHE A 199 -7.66 0.33 -1.01
C PHE A 199 -8.67 1.43 -1.33
N GLY A 200 -8.19 2.67 -1.42
CA GLY A 200 -9.09 3.80 -1.56
C GLY A 200 -8.43 5.16 -1.73
N SER A 201 -9.26 6.18 -1.57
CA SER A 201 -8.86 7.59 -1.70
C SER A 201 -8.45 8.19 -0.34
N SER A 202 -8.75 9.47 -0.11
CA SER A 202 -8.38 10.27 1.06
C SER A 202 -8.79 9.70 2.43
N VAL A 203 -9.97 9.08 2.50
CA VAL A 203 -10.47 8.44 3.74
C VAL A 203 -9.63 7.21 4.09
N VAL A 204 -9.17 6.45 3.09
CA VAL A 204 -8.26 5.33 3.31
C VAL A 204 -6.86 5.83 3.62
N ASP A 205 -6.37 6.83 2.87
CA ASP A 205 -5.06 7.46 3.07
C ASP A 205 -4.89 7.93 4.52
N GLY A 206 -5.96 8.51 5.08
CA GLY A 206 -6.05 8.87 6.49
C GLY A 206 -6.22 10.38 6.72
N ILE A 207 -6.74 11.12 5.74
CA ILE A 207 -7.04 12.54 5.93
C ILE A 207 -8.01 12.69 7.11
N GLY A 208 -7.71 13.62 8.01
CA GLY A 208 -8.42 13.82 9.28
C GLY A 208 -7.85 13.05 10.48
N SER A 209 -6.95 12.08 10.27
CA SER A 209 -6.33 11.28 11.35
C SER A 209 -5.42 12.06 12.30
N THR A 210 -5.13 13.33 12.00
CA THR A 210 -4.35 14.23 12.85
C THR A 210 -5.23 15.31 13.49
N ASN A 211 -6.52 15.40 13.12
CA ASN A 211 -7.45 16.37 13.67
C ASN A 211 -8.03 15.84 14.99
N CYS A 212 -7.67 16.49 16.10
CA CYS A 212 -8.15 16.18 17.46
C CYS A 212 -9.23 17.17 17.95
N GLY A 213 -9.83 17.93 17.04
CA GLY A 213 -10.83 18.96 17.31
C GLY A 213 -10.32 20.38 16.98
N PRO A 214 -11.16 21.41 17.23
CA PRO A 214 -10.84 22.79 16.88
C PRO A 214 -9.52 23.26 17.48
N GLY A 215 -8.62 23.78 16.62
CA GLY A 215 -7.30 24.27 17.02
C GLY A 215 -6.31 23.18 17.46
N CYS A 216 -6.64 21.90 17.24
CA CYS A 216 -5.83 20.78 17.68
C CYS A 216 -5.32 19.96 16.48
N THR A 217 -4.02 19.67 16.45
CA THR A 217 -3.41 18.78 15.47
C THR A 217 -2.38 17.88 16.14
N GLU A 218 -2.49 16.57 15.92
CA GLU A 218 -1.61 15.53 16.43
C GLU A 218 -0.93 14.80 15.28
N ILE A 219 0.32 15.15 14.98
CA ILE A 219 1.14 14.48 13.97
C ILE A 219 1.86 13.27 14.58
N GLY A 220 1.98 12.19 13.81
CA GLY A 220 2.80 11.02 14.20
C GLY A 220 2.17 10.13 15.28
N THR A 221 0.87 10.29 15.57
CA THR A 221 0.16 9.51 16.59
C THR A 221 -0.45 8.21 16.07
N ASN A 222 -0.35 7.95 14.76
CA ASN A 222 -0.78 6.70 14.11
C ASN A 222 -2.25 6.41 14.42
N LYS A 223 -3.11 7.40 14.17
CA LYS A 223 -4.55 7.40 14.47
C LYS A 223 -5.42 7.37 13.21
N ARG A 224 -4.92 6.81 12.11
CA ARG A 224 -5.79 6.45 10.97
C ARG A 224 -6.68 5.30 11.40
N TRP A 225 -7.86 5.16 10.79
CA TRP A 225 -8.74 4.01 11.07
C TRP A 225 -8.04 2.69 10.74
N THR A 226 -7.12 2.67 9.77
CA THR A 226 -6.30 1.50 9.45
C THR A 226 -5.30 1.15 10.56
N ASP A 227 -4.76 2.14 11.26
CA ASP A 227 -3.88 1.94 12.42
C ASP A 227 -4.67 1.44 13.62
N PHE A 228 -5.88 1.97 13.84
CA PHE A 228 -6.80 1.44 14.84
C PHE A 228 -7.22 0.00 14.52
N LEU A 229 -7.51 -0.32 13.26
CA LEU A 229 -7.82 -1.69 12.82
C LEU A 229 -6.63 -2.63 13.10
N ALA A 230 -5.41 -2.23 12.76
CA ALA A 230 -4.21 -3.01 13.06
C ALA A 230 -4.06 -3.29 14.57
N ARG A 231 -4.28 -2.27 15.41
CA ARG A 231 -4.28 -2.43 16.88
C ARG A 231 -5.36 -3.41 17.35
N ARG A 232 -6.57 -3.32 16.80
CA ARG A 232 -7.67 -4.24 17.11
C ARG A 232 -7.34 -5.68 16.72
N LEU A 233 -6.80 -5.91 15.53
CA LEU A 233 -6.37 -7.24 15.08
C LEU A 233 -5.33 -7.84 16.03
N ALA A 234 -4.33 -7.05 16.43
CA ALA A 234 -3.29 -7.47 17.37
C ALA A 234 -3.85 -7.78 18.78
N ALA A 235 -4.85 -7.04 19.24
CA ALA A 235 -5.40 -7.16 20.59
C ALA A 235 -6.54 -8.19 20.71
N GLU A 236 -7.39 -8.31 19.70
CA GLU A 236 -8.67 -9.04 19.77
C GLU A 236 -8.60 -10.42 19.10
N LEU A 237 -7.78 -10.60 18.05
CA LEU A 237 -7.65 -11.90 17.41
C LEU A 237 -6.70 -12.83 18.17
N PRO A 238 -6.95 -14.14 18.19
CA PRO A 238 -6.02 -15.08 18.80
C PRO A 238 -4.72 -15.16 18.00
N ALA A 239 -3.62 -15.58 18.64
CA ALA A 239 -2.29 -15.62 18.04
C ALA A 239 -2.17 -16.46 16.74
N HIS A 240 -3.11 -17.39 16.51
CA HIS A 240 -3.14 -18.26 15.33
C HIS A 240 -4.03 -17.73 14.19
N ALA A 241 -4.66 -16.57 14.36
CA ALA A 241 -5.54 -15.93 13.37
C ALA A 241 -5.12 -14.49 13.06
N GLN A 242 -3.88 -14.12 13.40
CA GLN A 242 -3.40 -12.75 13.25
C GLN A 242 -3.31 -12.34 11.77
N LEU A 243 -3.74 -11.13 11.48
CA LEU A 243 -3.69 -10.51 10.15
C LEU A 243 -2.88 -9.21 10.22
N ALA A 244 -2.23 -8.87 9.11
CA ALA A 244 -1.59 -7.56 8.92
C ALA A 244 -2.51 -6.61 8.15
N VAL A 245 -2.20 -5.31 8.22
CA VAL A 245 -2.89 -4.25 7.47
C VAL A 245 -1.85 -3.47 6.67
N ALA A 246 -2.07 -3.37 5.36
CA ALA A 246 -1.23 -2.59 4.45
C ALA A 246 -2.08 -1.52 3.76
N ASN A 247 -1.92 -0.26 4.19
CA ASN A 247 -2.76 0.84 3.70
C ASN A 247 -2.32 1.28 2.29
N ALA A 248 -3.20 1.11 1.32
CA ALA A 248 -3.01 1.53 -0.06
C ALA A 248 -3.89 2.73 -0.42
N GLY A 249 -4.05 3.70 0.49
CA GLY A 249 -4.78 4.94 0.26
C GLY A 249 -3.97 5.99 -0.48
N ILE A 250 -4.62 6.75 -1.37
CA ILE A 250 -4.06 7.96 -1.99
C ILE A 250 -5.14 9.05 -2.06
N ASN A 251 -4.92 10.17 -1.39
CA ASN A 251 -5.82 11.32 -1.40
C ASN A 251 -6.16 11.81 -2.82
N GLY A 252 -7.44 12.12 -3.04
CA GLY A 252 -7.95 12.71 -4.28
C GLY A 252 -8.19 11.71 -5.42
N THR A 253 -7.75 10.45 -5.29
CA THR A 253 -7.93 9.43 -6.33
C THR A 253 -9.38 8.98 -6.48
N THR A 254 -9.69 8.40 -7.64
CA THR A 254 -11.02 7.90 -8.05
C THR A 254 -10.97 6.40 -8.36
N SER A 255 -12.11 5.73 -8.37
CA SER A 255 -12.25 4.35 -8.86
C SER A 255 -12.07 4.28 -10.37
N ALA A 256 -12.73 5.21 -11.06
CA ALA A 256 -12.79 5.29 -12.51
C ALA A 256 -12.07 6.55 -13.02
N VAL A 257 -11.79 6.58 -14.32
CA VAL A 257 -11.29 7.80 -14.98
C VAL A 257 -12.48 8.75 -15.17
N CYS A 258 -12.53 9.82 -14.37
CA CYS A 258 -13.63 10.77 -14.38
C CYS A 258 -13.31 12.02 -15.20
N PRO A 259 -14.31 12.67 -15.83
CA PRO A 259 -14.11 13.88 -16.64
C PRO A 259 -13.43 15.03 -15.89
N GLY A 260 -13.74 15.19 -14.61
CA GLY A 260 -13.20 16.23 -13.73
C GLY A 260 -11.92 15.83 -13.00
N ASN A 261 -11.32 14.68 -13.30
CA ASN A 261 -10.05 14.30 -12.68
C ASN A 261 -8.98 15.35 -13.01
N ALA A 262 -8.34 15.90 -11.98
CA ALA A 262 -7.20 16.79 -12.17
C ALA A 262 -6.04 16.05 -12.85
N PRO A 263 -5.19 16.73 -13.65
CA PRO A 263 -4.04 16.09 -14.29
C PRO A 263 -3.12 15.34 -13.31
N GLY A 264 -2.99 15.84 -12.07
CA GLY A 264 -2.15 15.25 -11.02
C GLY A 264 -2.61 13.90 -10.47
N ILE A 265 -3.83 13.43 -10.80
CA ILE A 265 -4.33 12.10 -10.40
C ILE A 265 -4.53 11.16 -11.60
N SER A 266 -4.13 11.57 -12.80
CA SER A 266 -4.20 10.72 -13.99
C SER A 266 -3.33 9.46 -13.80
N GLY A 267 -3.90 8.29 -14.09
CA GLY A 267 -3.22 6.99 -13.88
C GLY A 267 -3.14 6.53 -12.42
N LEU A 268 -3.79 7.25 -11.49
CA LEU A 268 -3.91 6.86 -10.07
C LEU A 268 -5.32 6.33 -9.73
N ASP A 269 -6.14 6.05 -10.74
CA ASP A 269 -7.42 5.38 -10.51
C ASP A 269 -7.23 3.95 -10.00
N ALA A 270 -8.26 3.40 -9.37
CA ALA A 270 -8.22 2.09 -8.75
C ALA A 270 -7.79 0.98 -9.73
N VAL A 271 -8.24 1.02 -10.99
CA VAL A 271 -7.92 -0.01 -11.99
C VAL A 271 -6.43 0.06 -12.35
N SER A 272 -5.92 1.25 -12.61
CA SER A 272 -4.53 1.51 -13.02
C SER A 272 -3.52 1.08 -11.95
N ARG A 273 -3.82 1.29 -10.68
CA ARG A 273 -2.88 1.03 -9.58
C ARG A 273 -3.06 -0.31 -8.87
N LEU A 274 -4.12 -1.07 -9.19
CA LEU A 274 -4.49 -2.31 -8.49
C LEU A 274 -3.32 -3.30 -8.39
N GLU A 275 -2.57 -3.49 -9.47
CA GLU A 275 -1.46 -4.44 -9.51
C GLU A 275 -0.38 -4.02 -8.50
N ARG A 276 0.16 -2.81 -8.70
CA ARG A 276 1.28 -2.24 -7.93
C ARG A 276 0.98 -2.12 -6.43
N ASP A 277 -0.23 -1.66 -6.11
CA ASP A 277 -0.60 -1.23 -4.77
C ASP A 277 -1.31 -2.31 -3.95
N VAL A 278 -1.80 -3.38 -4.59
CA VAL A 278 -2.52 -4.46 -3.92
C VAL A 278 -1.94 -5.82 -4.29
N LEU A 279 -2.01 -6.22 -5.56
CA LEU A 279 -1.70 -7.59 -5.97
C LEU A 279 -0.21 -7.95 -5.88
N ASP A 280 0.67 -6.95 -6.02
CA ASP A 280 2.12 -7.09 -5.84
C ASP A 280 2.56 -7.12 -4.35
N LEU A 281 1.62 -6.98 -3.41
CA LEU A 281 1.90 -7.12 -1.97
C LEU A 281 1.86 -8.59 -1.55
N HIS A 282 2.61 -8.94 -0.51
CA HIS A 282 2.75 -10.34 -0.10
C HIS A 282 1.69 -10.72 0.93
N GLY A 283 1.01 -11.83 0.66
CA GLY A 283 0.06 -12.45 1.58
C GLY A 283 -1.32 -11.79 1.61
N VAL A 284 -1.69 -11.01 0.58
CA VAL A 284 -3.01 -10.39 0.51
C VAL A 284 -4.10 -11.43 0.44
N THR A 285 -5.04 -11.36 1.38
CA THR A 285 -6.21 -12.23 1.48
C THR A 285 -7.49 -11.46 1.30
N ASP A 286 -7.51 -10.19 1.73
CA ASP A 286 -8.70 -9.36 1.82
C ASP A 286 -8.39 -7.91 1.40
N VAL A 287 -9.36 -7.27 0.74
CA VAL A 287 -9.33 -5.85 0.40
C VAL A 287 -10.54 -5.17 0.99
N ILE A 288 -10.32 -4.08 1.73
CA ILE A 288 -11.41 -3.15 2.06
C ILE A 288 -11.43 -2.08 0.97
N TYR A 289 -12.45 -2.10 0.13
CA TYR A 289 -12.56 -1.23 -1.04
C TYR A 289 -13.42 0.00 -0.73
N TYR A 290 -12.78 1.17 -0.67
CA TYR A 290 -13.45 2.45 -0.42
C TYR A 290 -13.15 3.45 -1.52
N TYR A 291 -14.14 3.68 -2.38
CA TYR A 291 -14.04 4.57 -3.53
C TYR A 291 -15.41 5.14 -3.90
N GLY A 292 -15.47 6.06 -4.87
CA GLY A 292 -16.72 6.64 -5.36
C GLY A 292 -17.00 8.06 -4.86
N THR A 293 -16.45 8.45 -3.71
CA THR A 293 -16.73 9.80 -3.16
C THR A 293 -16.18 10.91 -4.06
N ASN A 294 -14.92 10.76 -4.50
CA ASN A 294 -14.29 11.67 -5.45
C ASN A 294 -14.76 11.43 -6.87
N ASP A 295 -15.15 10.20 -7.23
CA ASP A 295 -15.66 9.89 -8.57
C ASP A 295 -16.90 10.74 -8.89
N LEU A 296 -17.88 10.76 -7.97
CA LEU A 296 -19.08 11.58 -8.10
C LEU A 296 -18.74 13.08 -8.14
N ALA A 297 -17.83 13.54 -7.28
CA ALA A 297 -17.41 14.94 -7.24
C ALA A 297 -16.66 15.37 -8.52
N ASN A 298 -15.99 14.42 -9.19
CA ASN A 298 -15.26 14.62 -10.43
C ASN A 298 -16.11 14.29 -11.66
N GLY A 299 -17.43 14.13 -11.51
CA GLY A 299 -18.36 14.01 -12.63
C GLY A 299 -18.46 12.63 -13.28
N CYS A 300 -17.97 11.56 -12.64
CA CYS A 300 -18.38 10.21 -13.03
C CYS A 300 -19.85 9.96 -12.69
N SER A 301 -20.56 9.26 -13.57
CA SER A 301 -21.91 8.75 -13.28
C SER A 301 -21.86 7.52 -12.39
N GLY A 302 -23.00 7.11 -11.82
CA GLY A 302 -23.09 5.85 -11.08
C GLY A 302 -22.75 4.64 -11.96
N ALA A 303 -23.02 4.71 -13.27
CA ALA A 303 -22.69 3.63 -14.21
C ALA A 303 -21.17 3.47 -14.40
N ASP A 304 -20.44 4.58 -14.50
CA ASP A 304 -18.97 4.56 -14.63
C ASP A 304 -18.31 3.92 -13.40
N ILE A 305 -18.81 4.29 -12.20
CA ILE A 305 -18.33 3.76 -10.93
C ILE A 305 -18.62 2.25 -10.84
N ILE A 306 -19.85 1.81 -11.15
CA ILE A 306 -20.23 0.39 -11.13
C ILE A 306 -19.38 -0.43 -12.12
N ALA A 307 -19.09 0.12 -13.30
CA ALA A 307 -18.24 -0.55 -14.28
C ALA A 307 -16.79 -0.73 -13.77
N SER A 308 -16.24 0.31 -13.12
CA SER A 308 -14.93 0.23 -12.46
C SER A 308 -14.94 -0.80 -11.32
N TYR A 309 -15.94 -0.77 -10.44
CA TYR A 309 -16.08 -1.74 -9.33
C TYR A 309 -16.08 -3.17 -9.85
N ARG A 310 -16.90 -3.47 -10.87
CA ARG A 310 -16.93 -4.80 -11.49
C ARG A 310 -15.57 -5.24 -12.00
N THR A 311 -14.84 -4.34 -12.67
CA THR A 311 -13.51 -4.61 -13.21
C THR A 311 -12.51 -4.93 -12.09
N VAL A 312 -12.47 -4.09 -11.05
CA VAL A 312 -11.54 -4.28 -9.93
C VAL A 312 -11.88 -5.56 -9.15
N PHE A 313 -13.15 -5.78 -8.86
CA PHE A 313 -13.60 -6.92 -8.06
C PHE A 313 -13.37 -8.24 -8.78
N ASP A 314 -13.56 -8.27 -10.10
CA ASP A 314 -13.25 -9.46 -10.90
C ASP A 314 -11.76 -9.81 -10.86
N ARG A 315 -10.87 -8.81 -10.98
CA ARG A 315 -9.42 -9.02 -10.86
C ARG A 315 -9.01 -9.50 -9.46
N LEU A 316 -9.55 -8.90 -8.41
CA LEU A 316 -9.29 -9.31 -7.03
C LEU A 316 -9.74 -10.75 -6.77
N ARG A 317 -10.97 -11.10 -7.17
CA ARG A 317 -11.49 -12.48 -7.01
C ARG A 317 -10.70 -13.49 -7.84
N THR A 318 -10.30 -13.14 -9.06
CA THR A 318 -9.44 -13.99 -9.91
C THR A 318 -8.09 -14.26 -9.23
N ALA A 319 -7.57 -13.29 -8.48
CA ALA A 319 -6.37 -13.46 -7.66
C ALA A 319 -6.62 -14.16 -6.30
N GLY A 320 -7.86 -14.57 -6.01
CA GLY A 320 -8.24 -15.23 -4.75
C GLY A 320 -8.42 -14.27 -3.56
N VAL A 321 -8.47 -12.96 -3.79
CA VAL A 321 -8.62 -11.92 -2.75
C VAL A 321 -10.09 -11.63 -2.48
N ALA A 322 -10.48 -11.65 -1.20
CA ALA A 322 -11.82 -11.29 -0.75
C ALA A 322 -12.03 -9.78 -0.87
N VAL A 323 -13.23 -9.35 -1.24
CA VAL A 323 -13.56 -7.92 -1.37
C VAL A 323 -14.61 -7.53 -0.34
N HIS A 324 -14.25 -6.60 0.54
CA HIS A 324 -15.15 -5.98 1.51
C HIS A 324 -15.39 -4.55 1.08
N VAL A 325 -16.58 -4.25 0.53
CA VAL A 325 -16.84 -2.93 -0.05
C VAL A 325 -17.58 -2.03 0.93
N THR A 326 -17.20 -0.77 0.93
CA THR A 326 -17.93 0.27 1.66
C THR A 326 -18.90 0.96 0.70
N PRO A 327 -20.21 1.10 1.02
CA PRO A 327 -21.07 2.04 0.33
C PRO A 327 -20.45 3.45 0.32
N ILE A 328 -20.69 4.21 -0.74
CA ILE A 328 -20.21 5.59 -0.86
C ILE A 328 -20.86 6.43 0.24
N THR A 329 -20.03 7.03 1.09
CA THR A 329 -20.49 7.85 2.20
C THR A 329 -21.13 9.17 1.74
N PRO A 330 -21.98 9.80 2.57
CA PRO A 330 -22.60 11.06 2.23
C PRO A 330 -21.58 12.20 2.19
N ARG A 331 -21.87 13.20 1.35
CA ARG A 331 -21.09 14.44 1.24
C ARG A 331 -22.06 15.62 1.07
N PRO A 332 -22.04 16.61 1.97
CA PRO A 332 -22.98 17.75 1.91
C PRO A 332 -22.94 18.53 0.59
N GLY A 333 -21.77 18.56 -0.06
CA GLY A 333 -21.56 19.28 -1.33
C GLY A 333 -22.07 18.57 -2.58
N TYR A 334 -22.74 17.42 -2.48
CA TYR A 334 -23.29 16.72 -3.64
C TYR A 334 -24.54 17.39 -4.22
N SER A 335 -24.58 17.45 -5.55
CA SER A 335 -25.79 17.81 -6.29
C SER A 335 -26.88 16.72 -6.17
N ASP A 336 -28.11 17.04 -6.57
CA ASP A 336 -29.19 16.05 -6.65
C ASP A 336 -28.81 14.86 -7.55
N GLN A 337 -28.18 15.14 -8.69
CA GLN A 337 -27.70 14.10 -9.60
C GLN A 337 -26.63 13.22 -8.94
N ASN A 338 -25.66 13.80 -8.22
CA ASN A 338 -24.68 13.02 -7.48
C ASN A 338 -25.33 12.12 -6.44
N ASN A 339 -26.39 12.58 -5.76
CA ASN A 339 -27.11 11.78 -4.78
C ASN A 339 -27.91 10.63 -5.42
N VAL A 340 -28.48 10.85 -6.62
CA VAL A 340 -29.10 9.78 -7.43
C VAL A 340 -28.07 8.72 -7.81
N ASP A 341 -26.91 9.14 -8.31
CA ASP A 341 -25.83 8.23 -8.69
C ASP A 341 -25.24 7.49 -7.47
N ARG A 342 -25.05 8.19 -6.34
CA ARG A 342 -24.65 7.57 -5.06
C ARG A 342 -25.64 6.49 -4.65
N HIS A 343 -26.94 6.76 -4.72
CA HIS A 343 -27.97 5.78 -4.39
C HIS A 343 -27.93 4.56 -5.32
N ALA A 344 -27.67 4.76 -6.61
CA ALA A 344 -27.53 3.67 -7.58
C ALA A 344 -26.33 2.76 -7.25
N VAL A 345 -25.16 3.33 -6.95
CA VAL A 345 -23.96 2.58 -6.55
C VAL A 345 -24.17 1.87 -5.22
N ASN A 346 -24.71 2.57 -4.21
CA ASN A 346 -24.96 1.98 -2.89
C ASN A 346 -25.98 0.85 -2.96
N SER A 347 -27.00 0.97 -3.80
CA SER A 347 -27.95 -0.12 -4.06
C SER A 347 -27.28 -1.28 -4.78
N PHE A 348 -26.35 -1.04 -5.71
CA PHE A 348 -25.60 -2.10 -6.38
C PHE A 348 -24.79 -2.95 -5.40
N VAL A 349 -24.02 -2.32 -4.49
CA VAL A 349 -23.22 -3.07 -3.53
C VAL A 349 -24.09 -3.76 -2.47
N ARG A 350 -25.23 -3.17 -2.08
CA ARG A 350 -26.13 -3.74 -1.06
C ARG A 350 -26.95 -4.94 -1.55
N ARG A 351 -27.29 -5.02 -2.84
CA ARG A 351 -28.12 -6.10 -3.39
C ARG A 351 -27.40 -7.45 -3.23
N GLY A 352 -28.01 -8.34 -2.44
CA GLY A 352 -27.54 -9.70 -2.18
C GLY A 352 -26.50 -9.83 -1.07
N SER A 353 -26.08 -8.73 -0.43
CA SER A 353 -24.96 -8.66 0.54
C SER A 353 -23.59 -9.15 0.01
N ASP A 354 -23.55 -9.60 -1.24
CA ASP A 354 -22.40 -10.11 -1.99
C ASP A 354 -22.13 -9.27 -3.26
N CYS A 355 -22.76 -8.09 -3.38
CA CYS A 355 -22.67 -7.22 -4.56
C CYS A 355 -23.03 -7.93 -5.88
N SER A 356 -24.10 -8.74 -5.88
CA SER A 356 -24.44 -9.63 -7.02
C SER A 356 -23.35 -10.66 -7.33
N GLY A 357 -22.76 -11.24 -6.27
CA GLY A 357 -21.68 -12.23 -6.32
C GLY A 357 -20.28 -11.66 -6.62
N THR A 358 -20.09 -10.34 -6.52
CA THR A 358 -18.82 -9.65 -6.84
C THR A 358 -18.02 -9.22 -5.61
N CYS A 359 -18.60 -9.23 -4.41
CA CYS A 359 -17.91 -8.96 -3.15
C CYS A 359 -18.24 -10.01 -2.08
N GLU A 360 -17.42 -10.10 -1.05
CA GLU A 360 -17.56 -11.01 0.09
C GLU A 360 -18.50 -10.43 1.16
N SER A 361 -18.35 -9.15 1.48
CA SER A 361 -19.21 -8.49 2.46
C SER A 361 -19.22 -6.97 2.32
N LEU A 362 -20.12 -6.34 3.08
CA LEU A 362 -20.20 -4.88 3.21
C LEU A 362 -19.51 -4.40 4.48
N THR A 363 -18.84 -3.26 4.38
CA THR A 363 -18.37 -2.47 5.52
C THR A 363 -19.04 -1.10 5.49
N ASP A 364 -20.25 -1.00 6.06
CA ASP A 364 -21.10 0.18 5.95
C ASP A 364 -20.71 1.32 6.90
N PHE A 365 -19.70 2.12 6.52
CA PHE A 365 -19.24 3.26 7.31
C PHE A 365 -20.33 4.33 7.55
N ASP A 366 -21.42 4.36 6.77
CA ASP A 366 -22.55 5.26 7.03
C ASP A 366 -23.21 4.99 8.38
N GLN A 367 -23.17 3.74 8.88
CA GLN A 367 -23.68 3.38 10.20
C GLN A 367 -22.91 4.08 11.33
N VAL A 368 -21.72 4.59 11.05
CA VAL A 368 -20.87 5.32 11.99
C VAL A 368 -20.91 6.82 11.71
N LEU A 369 -20.78 7.21 10.45
CA LEU A 369 -20.49 8.59 10.06
C LEU A 369 -21.73 9.42 9.78
N ALA A 370 -22.88 8.83 9.43
CA ALA A 370 -24.03 9.62 9.03
C ALA A 370 -24.60 10.45 10.20
N ASP A 371 -24.86 11.75 9.97
CA ASP A 371 -25.58 12.57 10.93
C ASP A 371 -27.06 12.11 11.01
N PRO A 372 -27.57 11.74 12.21
CA PRO A 372 -28.94 11.24 12.37
C PRO A 372 -30.02 12.28 12.04
N THR A 373 -29.68 13.58 12.06
CA THR A 373 -30.56 14.70 11.75
C THR A 373 -30.35 15.27 10.34
N LYS A 374 -29.18 14.99 9.74
CA LYS A 374 -28.81 15.41 8.38
C LYS A 374 -28.15 14.26 7.62
N PRO A 375 -28.93 13.28 7.12
CA PRO A 375 -28.38 12.03 6.58
C PRO A 375 -27.39 12.17 5.39
N ASN A 376 -27.32 13.35 4.76
CA ASN A 376 -26.34 13.67 3.72
C ASN A 376 -25.07 14.36 4.27
N SER A 377 -24.80 14.29 5.57
CA SER A 377 -23.67 14.93 6.24
C SER A 377 -22.99 13.98 7.23
N ILE A 378 -21.74 14.30 7.57
CA ILE A 378 -21.01 13.61 8.63
C ILE A 378 -21.52 14.09 9.98
N HIS A 379 -21.70 13.16 10.92
CA HIS A 379 -22.04 13.45 12.30
C HIS A 379 -21.05 14.46 12.89
N PRO A 380 -21.48 15.66 13.32
CA PRO A 380 -20.56 16.77 13.61
C PRO A 380 -19.42 16.47 14.59
N PRO A 381 -19.60 15.66 15.65
CA PRO A 381 -18.50 15.23 16.52
C PRO A 381 -17.38 14.45 15.83
N TYR A 382 -17.65 13.85 14.67
CA TYR A 382 -16.68 13.10 13.87
C TYR A 382 -16.17 13.87 12.66
N ASP A 383 -16.78 14.99 12.28
CA ASP A 383 -16.36 15.77 11.11
C ASP A 383 -15.08 16.58 11.42
N THR A 384 -14.18 16.68 10.46
CA THR A 384 -13.08 17.69 10.49
C THR A 384 -13.60 19.10 10.25
N GLY A 385 -14.83 19.22 9.76
CA GLY A 385 -15.49 20.46 9.34
C GLY A 385 -15.57 20.62 7.81
N ASP A 386 -15.04 19.67 7.04
CA ASP A 386 -15.07 19.69 5.57
C ASP A 386 -16.21 18.86 4.96
N GLY A 387 -16.94 18.09 5.78
CA GLY A 387 -18.06 17.26 5.34
C GLY A 387 -17.65 16.03 4.53
N VAL A 388 -16.38 15.63 4.57
CA VAL A 388 -15.83 14.48 3.84
C VAL A 388 -14.98 13.58 4.75
N HIS A 389 -14.17 14.18 5.63
CA HIS A 389 -13.17 13.44 6.40
C HIS A 389 -13.56 13.33 7.87
N ALA A 390 -13.32 12.13 8.42
CA ALA A 390 -13.46 11.87 9.83
C ALA A 390 -12.22 12.35 10.60
N ASN A 391 -12.44 13.09 11.69
CA ASN A 391 -11.43 13.42 12.69
C ASN A 391 -11.00 12.15 13.47
N ILE A 392 -10.04 12.27 14.41
CA ILE A 392 -9.52 11.13 15.18
C ILE A 392 -10.62 10.29 15.85
N ALA A 393 -11.65 10.92 16.42
CA ALA A 393 -12.74 10.20 17.07
C ALA A 393 -13.56 9.40 16.06
N GLY A 394 -13.84 9.97 14.88
CA GLY A 394 -14.51 9.27 13.79
C GLY A 394 -13.65 8.15 13.19
N GLN A 395 -12.34 8.35 13.06
CA GLN A 395 -11.39 7.31 12.61
C GLN A 395 -11.40 6.10 13.54
N GLN A 396 -11.40 6.33 14.86
CA GLN A 396 -11.51 5.26 15.86
C GLN A 396 -12.87 4.56 15.79
N ALA A 397 -13.96 5.32 15.63
CA ALA A 397 -15.31 4.76 15.52
C ALA A 397 -15.48 3.88 14.27
N ILE A 398 -14.96 4.33 13.12
CA ILE A 398 -14.91 3.55 11.87
C ILE A 398 -14.19 2.23 12.12
N ALA A 399 -12.99 2.29 12.71
CA ALA A 399 -12.23 1.09 13.00
C ALA A 399 -12.96 0.14 13.95
N GLY A 400 -13.70 0.66 14.93
CA GLY A 400 -14.51 -0.12 15.87
C GLY A 400 -15.72 -0.81 15.25
N TYR A 401 -16.24 -0.30 14.13
CA TYR A 401 -17.38 -0.89 13.41
C TYR A 401 -17.00 -2.12 12.58
N ILE A 402 -15.74 -2.23 12.14
CA ILE A 402 -15.27 -3.33 11.29
C ILE A 402 -15.35 -4.66 12.07
N ASP A 403 -16.07 -5.63 11.53
CA ASP A 403 -16.11 -7.00 12.08
C ASP A 403 -14.86 -7.77 11.67
N LEU A 404 -14.00 -8.09 12.64
CA LEU A 404 -12.76 -8.80 12.38
C LEU A 404 -12.98 -10.25 11.91
N LYS A 405 -14.17 -10.82 12.16
CA LYS A 405 -14.52 -12.19 11.72
C LYS A 405 -14.92 -12.25 10.25
N ALA A 406 -15.07 -11.11 9.57
CA ALA A 406 -15.38 -11.06 8.16
C ALA A 406 -14.17 -11.40 7.27
N PHE A 407 -12.95 -11.29 7.79
CA PHE A 407 -11.71 -11.54 7.06
C PHE A 407 -11.28 -13.01 7.10
N ARG A 408 -10.52 -13.43 6.08
CA ARG A 408 -10.15 -14.84 5.85
C ARG A 408 -8.98 -15.36 6.71
#